data_AF-A0A0Q4KTV8-F1
#
_entry.id   AF-A0A0Q4KTV8-F1
#
_cell.length_a   1.000
_cell.length_b   1.000
_cell.length_c   1.000
_cell.angle_alpha   90.00
_cell.angle_beta   90.00
_cell.angle_gamma   90.00
#
_symmetry.space_group_name_H-M   'P 1'
#
loop_
_entity.id
_entity.type
_entity.pdbx_description
1 polymer ?
#
loop_
_entity_poly.entity_id
_entity_poly.type
_entity_poly.pdbx_seq_one_letter_code
_entity_poly.pdbx_strand_id
1 'polypeptide(L)'
;MIEAVAKAWDGVIVRTWLERRVAAAKSDQVVAERGGRDRHDDCDKATAEEMVCGLMQAKQAPETQEGFAAALRALLDRDEYIWRGVYDDTRFDRHVRAMIKKLIKMTKTNDGFANTTHYQ
;
A
#
# COMPACT_ATOMS: atom_id res chain seq x y z
N MET A 1 29.88 -5.37 -17.52
CA MET A 1 28.61 -5.55 -16.81
C MET A 1 28.79 -4.94 -15.44
N ILE A 2 28.08 -3.85 -15.12
CA ILE A 2 28.07 -3.29 -13.78
C ILE A 2 27.03 -4.11 -13.01
N GLU A 3 27.47 -5.01 -12.13
CA GLU A 3 26.59 -5.61 -11.14
C GLU A 3 26.00 -4.47 -10.31
N ALA A 4 24.70 -4.22 -10.48
CA ALA A 4 24.00 -3.30 -9.61
C ALA A 4 24.07 -3.89 -8.20
N VAL A 5 24.87 -3.26 -7.32
CA VAL A 5 24.92 -3.61 -5.91
C VAL A 5 23.48 -3.53 -5.39
N ALA A 6 22.92 -4.68 -5.00
CA ALA A 6 21.57 -4.74 -4.47
C ALA A 6 21.51 -3.82 -3.26
N LYS A 7 20.62 -2.81 -3.31
CA LYS A 7 20.42 -1.88 -2.21
C LYS A 7 20.07 -2.70 -0.95
N ALA A 8 20.74 -2.41 0.17
CA ALA A 8 20.41 -3.04 1.44
C ALA A 8 18.97 -2.68 1.86
N TRP A 9 18.25 -3.62 2.45
CA TRP A 9 16.93 -3.37 2.99
C TRP A 9 17.01 -2.42 4.19
N ASP A 10 16.16 -1.40 4.21
CA ASP A 10 16.07 -0.44 5.31
C ASP A 10 14.61 -0.31 5.74
N GLY A 11 14.29 -0.91 6.89
CA GLY A 11 12.95 -0.89 7.45
C GLY A 11 12.45 0.49 7.84
N VAL A 12 13.34 1.44 8.14
CA VAL A 12 12.97 2.83 8.47
C VAL A 12 12.46 3.55 7.22
N ILE A 13 13.13 3.37 6.09
CA ILE A 13 12.67 3.93 4.80
C ILE A 13 11.30 3.36 4.43
N VAL A 14 11.12 2.05 4.59
CA VAL A 14 9.84 1.38 4.26
C VAL A 14 8.72 1.85 5.18
N ARG A 15 8.95 1.96 6.50
CA ARG A 15 7.99 2.53 7.45
C ARG A 15 7.59 3.96 7.07
N THR A 16 8.58 4.82 6.81
CA THR A 16 8.36 6.22 6.44
C THR A 16 7.54 6.31 5.15
N TRP A 17 7.82 5.42 4.18
CA TRP A 17 7.06 5.36 2.95
C TRP A 17 5.60 4.94 3.19
N LEU A 18 5.37 3.91 4.00
CA LEU A 18 4.01 3.44 4.35
C LEU A 18 3.22 4.55 5.07
N GLU A 19 3.84 5.25 6.01
CA GLU A 19 3.25 6.39 6.72
C GLU A 19 2.78 7.48 5.76
N ARG A 20 3.66 7.89 4.83
CA ARG A 20 3.31 8.89 3.83
C ARG A 20 2.21 8.43 2.90
N ARG A 21 2.18 7.14 2.53
CA ARG A 21 1.08 6.59 1.73
C ARG A 21 -0.24 6.58 2.47
N VAL A 22 -0.25 6.23 3.76
CA VAL A 22 -1.47 6.30 4.58
C VAL A 22 -1.99 7.74 4.64
N ALA A 23 -1.12 8.72 4.88
CA ALA A 23 -1.51 10.13 4.93
C ALA A 23 -2.09 10.62 3.59
N ALA A 24 -1.41 10.31 2.48
CA ALA A 24 -1.87 10.68 1.15
C ALA A 24 -3.19 9.99 0.78
N ALA A 25 -3.34 8.69 1.05
CA ALA A 25 -4.57 7.95 0.79
C ALA A 25 -5.78 8.56 1.52
N LYS A 26 -5.61 9.01 2.77
CA LYS A 26 -6.66 9.72 3.51
C LYS A 26 -7.02 11.05 2.86
N SER A 27 -6.04 11.80 2.36
CA SER A 27 -6.29 13.04 1.62
C SER A 27 -7.03 12.77 0.32
N ASP A 28 -6.64 11.74 -0.43
CA ASP A 28 -7.26 11.34 -1.69
C ASP A 28 -8.71 10.91 -1.48
N GLN A 29 -9.03 10.20 -0.39
CA GLN A 29 -10.41 9.87 -0.01
C GLN A 29 -11.26 11.15 0.14
N VAL A 30 -10.79 12.14 0.91
CA VAL A 30 -11.53 13.42 1.11
C VAL A 30 -11.76 14.15 -0.22
N VAL A 31 -10.77 14.15 -1.11
CA VAL A 31 -10.89 14.76 -2.44
C VAL A 31 -11.89 14.01 -3.32
N ALA A 32 -11.91 12.68 -3.25
CA ALA A 32 -12.85 11.83 -3.97
C ALA A 32 -14.28 12.00 -3.46
N GLU A 33 -14.49 11.99 -2.13
CA GLU A 33 -15.79 12.21 -1.48
C GLU A 33 -16.43 13.53 -1.93
N ARG A 34 -15.65 14.61 -2.04
CA ARG A 34 -16.14 15.91 -2.54
C ARG A 34 -16.58 15.87 -4.01
N GLY A 35 -16.06 14.93 -4.80
CA GLY A 35 -16.47 14.68 -6.17
C GLY A 35 -17.76 13.87 -6.29
N GLY A 36 -18.28 13.31 -5.19
CA GLY A 36 -19.51 12.54 -5.16
C GLY A 36 -19.42 11.21 -5.93
N ARG A 37 -20.55 10.75 -6.46
CA ARG A 37 -20.71 9.42 -7.06
C ARG A 37 -19.69 9.12 -8.16
N ASP A 38 -19.34 10.13 -8.95
CA ASP A 38 -18.42 9.98 -10.10
C ASP A 38 -17.00 9.61 -9.66
N ARG A 39 -16.66 9.82 -8.38
CA ARG A 39 -15.34 9.50 -7.81
C ARG A 39 -15.37 8.40 -6.75
N HIS A 40 -16.46 7.62 -6.65
CA HIS A 40 -16.49 6.50 -5.72
C HIS A 40 -15.40 5.45 -6.00
N ASP A 41 -14.99 5.24 -7.27
CA ASP A 41 -13.87 4.34 -7.58
C ASP A 41 -12.54 4.87 -7.04
N ASP A 42 -12.29 6.16 -7.22
CA ASP A 42 -11.09 6.82 -6.66
C ASP A 42 -11.09 6.74 -5.13
N CYS A 43 -12.26 6.89 -4.50
CA CYS A 43 -12.40 6.72 -3.06
C CYS A 43 -12.08 5.28 -2.63
N ASP A 44 -12.69 4.26 -3.25
CA ASP A 44 -12.43 2.85 -2.90
C ASP A 44 -10.95 2.48 -3.11
N LYS A 45 -10.33 3.01 -4.16
CA LYS A 45 -8.90 2.83 -4.43
C LYS A 45 -8.04 3.45 -3.35
N ALA A 46 -8.34 4.67 -2.93
CA ALA A 46 -7.63 5.34 -1.85
C ALA A 46 -7.86 4.64 -0.49
N THR A 47 -9.08 4.18 -0.22
CA THR A 47 -9.41 3.38 0.97
C THR A 47 -8.64 2.05 0.98
N ALA A 48 -8.51 1.38 -0.17
CA ALA A 48 -7.74 0.14 -0.28
C ALA A 48 -6.26 0.36 0.03
N GLU A 49 -5.70 1.47 -0.44
CA GLU A 49 -4.31 1.82 -0.16
C GLU A 49 -4.07 2.19 1.30
N GLU A 50 -4.98 2.94 1.93
CA GLU A 50 -4.94 3.21 3.37
C GLU A 50 -4.93 1.89 4.16
N MET A 51 -5.86 0.98 3.85
CA MET A 51 -5.96 -0.30 4.54
C MET A 51 -4.66 -1.10 4.42
N VAL A 52 -4.17 -1.31 3.20
CA VAL A 52 -2.97 -2.14 2.97
C VAL A 52 -1.75 -1.51 3.64
N CYS A 53 -1.52 -0.21 3.43
CA CYS A 53 -0.35 0.46 4.01
C CYS A 53 -0.44 0.51 5.54
N GLY A 54 -1.62 0.78 6.11
CA GLY A 54 -1.84 0.82 7.55
C GLY A 54 -1.63 -0.54 8.22
N LEU A 55 -2.15 -1.62 7.64
CA LEU A 55 -1.93 -2.98 8.15
C LEU A 55 -0.45 -3.39 8.10
N MET A 56 0.26 -2.95 7.05
CA MET A 56 1.68 -3.25 6.89
C MET A 56 2.58 -2.40 7.79
N GLN A 57 2.17 -1.16 8.09
CA GLN A 57 2.87 -0.27 9.02
C GLN A 57 2.72 -0.75 10.47
N ALA A 58 1.53 -1.19 10.88
CA ALA A 58 1.25 -1.57 12.26
C ALA A 58 1.94 -2.88 12.71
N LYS A 59 2.42 -3.68 11.77
CA LYS A 59 3.18 -4.91 12.05
C LYS A 59 4.67 -4.58 12.20
N GLN A 60 5.40 -5.38 12.97
CA GLN A 60 6.88 -5.39 12.96
C GLN A 60 7.48 -5.91 11.62
N ALA A 61 6.64 -6.15 10.62
CA ALA A 61 7.01 -6.72 9.33
C ALA A 61 8.08 -5.95 8.53
N PRO A 62 8.21 -4.60 8.58
CA PRO A 62 9.17 -3.92 7.72
C PRO A 62 10.64 -4.02 8.18
N GLU A 63 10.97 -4.64 9.32
CA GLU A 63 12.38 -4.75 9.77
C GLU A 63 13.24 -5.60 8.83
N THR A 64 12.64 -6.56 8.13
CA THR A 64 13.34 -7.44 7.17
C THR A 64 12.56 -7.54 5.87
N GLN A 65 13.28 -7.70 4.76
CA GLN A 65 12.66 -7.84 3.43
C GLN A 65 11.81 -9.12 3.36
N GLU A 66 12.30 -10.21 3.93
CA GLU A 66 11.62 -11.51 3.99
C GLU A 66 10.35 -11.43 4.86
N GLY A 67 10.45 -10.84 6.05
CA GLY A 67 9.31 -10.66 6.95
C GLY A 67 8.21 -9.80 6.31
N PHE A 68 8.59 -8.74 5.61
CA PHE A 68 7.65 -7.90 4.88
C PHE A 68 7.00 -8.65 3.72
N ALA A 69 7.79 -9.38 2.93
CA ALA A 69 7.27 -10.18 1.81
C ALA A 69 6.36 -11.32 2.26
N ALA A 70 6.63 -11.94 3.42
CA ALA A 70 5.77 -12.97 4.01
C ALA A 70 4.44 -12.39 4.48
N ALA A 71 4.47 -11.24 5.17
CA ALA A 71 3.27 -10.56 5.63
C ALA A 71 2.38 -10.08 4.48
N LEU A 72 2.96 -9.61 3.37
CA LEU A 72 2.20 -9.26 2.16
C LEU A 72 1.51 -10.47 1.52
N ARG A 73 2.18 -11.63 1.45
CA ARG A 73 1.57 -12.87 0.94
C ARG A 73 0.43 -13.33 1.83
N ALA A 74 0.66 -13.37 3.15
CA ALA A 74 -0.38 -13.71 4.11
C ALA A 74 -1.59 -12.76 4.05
N LEU A 75 -1.38 -11.48 3.71
CA LEU A 75 -2.46 -10.54 3.46
C LEU A 75 -3.19 -10.86 2.15
N LEU A 76 -2.46 -11.20 1.07
CA LEU A 76 -3.03 -11.54 -0.23
C LEU A 76 -3.92 -12.79 -0.21
N ASP A 77 -3.54 -13.76 0.62
CA ASP A 77 -4.20 -15.06 0.76
C ASP A 77 -5.53 -14.98 1.54
N ARG A 78 -5.94 -13.78 1.99
CA ARG A 78 -7.27 -13.59 2.58
C ARG A 78 -8.36 -13.72 1.52
N ASP A 79 -9.45 -14.37 1.91
CA ASP A 79 -10.63 -14.55 1.07
C ASP A 79 -11.37 -13.22 0.85
N GLU A 80 -11.56 -12.44 1.92
CA GLU A 80 -12.30 -11.17 1.88
C GLU A 80 -11.53 -10.05 2.60
N TYR A 81 -11.75 -8.81 2.16
CA TYR A 81 -11.23 -7.61 2.80
C TYR A 81 -12.37 -6.71 3.28
N ILE A 82 -12.62 -6.73 4.59
CA ILE A 82 -13.68 -5.91 5.20
C ILE A 82 -13.06 -4.60 5.71
N TRP A 83 -13.54 -3.47 5.20
CA TRP A 83 -13.11 -2.14 5.63
C TRP A 83 -14.27 -1.13 5.60
N ARG A 84 -14.14 -0.05 6.37
CA ARG A 84 -15.15 1.02 6.43
C ARG A 84 -14.94 2.04 5.30
N GLY A 85 -15.98 2.76 4.93
CA GLY A 85 -15.88 3.83 3.92
C GLY A 85 -15.68 3.30 2.49
N VAL A 86 -16.12 2.07 2.24
CA VAL A 86 -16.13 1.41 0.94
C VAL A 86 -17.52 1.57 0.31
N TYR A 87 -17.56 1.93 -0.96
CA TYR A 87 -18.79 2.06 -1.74
C TYR A 87 -19.16 0.79 -2.49
N ASP A 88 -18.17 0.02 -2.94
CA ASP A 88 -18.34 -1.26 -3.65
C ASP A 88 -17.27 -2.25 -3.19
N ASP A 89 -17.70 -3.29 -2.49
CA ASP A 89 -16.79 -4.30 -1.91
C ASP A 89 -16.01 -5.06 -2.98
N THR A 90 -16.63 -5.39 -4.12
CA THR A 90 -15.95 -6.14 -5.20
C THR A 90 -14.85 -5.30 -5.86
N ARG A 91 -15.12 -4.01 -6.03
CA ARG A 91 -14.16 -3.04 -6.57
C ARG A 91 -13.02 -2.78 -5.58
N PHE A 92 -13.36 -2.59 -4.31
CA PHE A 92 -12.41 -2.45 -3.22
C PHE A 92 -11.47 -3.67 -3.13
N ASP A 93 -12.00 -4.88 -3.13
CA ASP A 93 -11.23 -6.13 -3.11
C ASP A 93 -10.20 -6.18 -4.24
N ARG A 94 -10.59 -5.75 -5.44
CA ARG A 94 -9.70 -5.67 -6.60
C ARG A 94 -8.55 -4.68 -6.36
N HIS A 95 -8.86 -3.49 -5.84
CA HIS A 95 -7.85 -2.47 -5.53
C HIS A 95 -6.89 -2.92 -4.43
N VAL A 96 -7.40 -3.59 -3.39
CA VAL A 96 -6.58 -4.19 -2.32
C VAL A 96 -5.59 -5.19 -2.91
N ARG A 97 -6.08 -6.16 -3.69
CA ARG A 97 -5.24 -7.20 -4.31
C ARG A 97 -4.21 -6.58 -5.26
N ALA A 98 -4.59 -5.54 -6.01
CA ALA A 98 -3.67 -4.81 -6.89
C ALA A 98 -2.57 -4.10 -6.09
N MET A 99 -2.91 -3.43 -4.99
CA MET A 99 -1.96 -2.74 -4.13
C MET A 99 -0.99 -3.72 -3.45
N ILE A 100 -1.49 -4.85 -2.94
CA ILE A 100 -0.63 -5.90 -2.36
C ILE A 100 0.35 -6.45 -3.39
N LYS A 101 -0.11 -6.75 -4.62
CA LYS A 101 0.76 -7.21 -5.71
C LYS A 101 1.82 -6.18 -6.09
N LYS A 102 1.46 -4.89 -6.10
CA LYS A 102 2.42 -3.79 -6.30
C LYS A 102 3.49 -3.79 -5.21
N LEU A 103 3.10 -3.89 -3.95
CA LEU A 103 4.06 -3.94 -2.83
C LEU A 103 4.95 -5.18 -2.90
N ILE A 104 4.41 -6.35 -3.21
CA ILE A 104 5.22 -7.57 -3.41
C ILE A 104 6.30 -7.35 -4.48
N LYS A 105 5.95 -6.68 -5.58
CA LYS A 105 6.91 -6.33 -6.63
C LYS A 105 7.99 -5.37 -6.12
N MET A 106 7.59 -4.28 -5.45
CA MET A 106 8.52 -3.29 -4.87
C MET A 106 9.46 -3.92 -3.84
N THR A 107 8.94 -4.80 -2.98
CA THR A 107 9.72 -5.57 -2.01
C THR A 107 10.69 -6.50 -2.70
N LYS A 108 10.26 -7.22 -3.75
CA LYS A 108 11.15 -8.12 -4.50
C LYS A 108 12.33 -7.37 -5.14
N THR A 109 12.10 -6.17 -5.65
CA THR A 109 13.15 -5.36 -6.30
C THR A 109 13.90 -4.45 -5.32
N ASN A 110 13.44 -4.36 -4.07
CA ASN A 110 13.85 -3.34 -3.08
C ASN A 110 13.94 -1.93 -3.68
N ASP A 111 12.92 -1.55 -4.44
CA ASP A 111 12.88 -0.28 -5.18
C ASP A 111 11.54 0.44 -5.01
N GLY A 112 11.58 1.77 -5.13
CA GLY A 112 10.41 2.65 -5.02
C GLY A 112 10.08 3.13 -3.61
N PHE A 113 10.57 2.48 -2.54
CA PHE A 113 10.34 2.94 -1.16
C PHE A 113 11.04 4.27 -0.82
N ALA A 114 12.07 4.64 -1.59
CA ALA A 114 12.72 5.95 -1.44
C ALA A 114 11.94 7.09 -2.12
N ASN A 115 10.99 6.77 -3.02
CA ASN A 115 10.19 7.77 -3.69
C ASN A 115 9.04 8.23 -2.79
N THR A 116 9.26 9.34 -2.11
CA THR A 116 8.29 9.98 -1.23
C THR A 116 7.76 11.32 -1.77
N THR A 117 8.13 11.66 -3.01
CA THR A 117 8.05 13.01 -3.60
C THR A 117 6.68 13.36 -4.20
N HIS A 118 5.71 12.44 -4.23
CA HIS A 118 4.40 12.66 -4.85
C HIS A 118 3.26 12.99 -3.88
N TYR A 119 3.56 13.32 -2.61
CA TYR A 119 2.55 13.44 -1.56
C TYR A 119 2.57 14.79 -0.81
N GLN A 120 3.09 15.83 -1.46
CA GLN A 120 2.98 17.22 -0.99
C GLN A 120 1.72 17.87 -1.55
#